data_AF-A0A231PAX1-F1
#
_entry.id   AF-A0A231PAX1-F1
#
_cell.length_a   1.000
_cell.length_b   1.000
_cell.length_c   1.000
_cell.angle_alpha   90.00
_cell.angle_beta   90.00
_cell.angle_gamma   90.00
#
_symmetry.space_group_name_H-M   'P 1'
#
loop_
_entity.id
_entity.type
_entity.pdbx_description
1 polymer ?
#
loop_
_entity_poly.entity_id
_entity_poly.type
_entity_poly.pdbx_seq_one_letter_code
_entity_poly.pdbx_strand_id
1 'polypeptide(L)'
;MRVPRLVGLMAVDARETARAQGLFLNAPDRPDFHLAVVDYVVRQYPQPGAEVPRDSMVYVWFDFGPGEGGGGVHEPRVPRPPRGGLQRELDEPGDPYMVLSDR
;
A
#
# COMPACT_ATOMS: atom_id res chain seq x y z
N MET A 1 15.78 -10.38 14.74
CA MET A 1 15.26 -11.54 13.98
C MET A 1 14.62 -11.05 12.71
N ARG A 2 14.49 -11.89 11.67
CA ARG A 2 13.96 -11.46 10.38
C ARG A 2 12.49 -11.83 10.26
N VAL A 3 11.68 -10.91 9.73
CA VAL A 3 10.27 -11.15 9.45
C VAL A 3 10.14 -12.22 8.35
N PRO A 4 9.40 -13.32 8.58
CA PRO A 4 9.16 -14.32 7.54
C PRO A 4 8.31 -13.76 6.41
N ARG A 5 8.41 -14.38 5.24
CA ARG A 5 7.51 -14.08 4.13
C ARG A 5 6.17 -14.76 4.39
N LEU A 6 5.15 -13.95 4.67
CA LEU A 6 3.77 -14.38 4.91
C LEU A 6 2.86 -14.13 3.72
N VAL A 7 3.21 -13.18 2.84
CA VAL A 7 2.47 -12.93 1.60
C VAL A 7 2.40 -14.19 0.75
N GLY A 8 1.18 -14.54 0.34
CA GLY A 8 0.83 -15.74 -0.42
C GLY A 8 0.50 -16.96 0.43
N LEU A 9 0.70 -16.90 1.75
CA LEU A 9 0.25 -17.97 2.66
C LEU A 9 -1.23 -17.83 2.96
N MET A 10 -1.87 -18.97 3.22
CA MET A 10 -3.20 -19.00 3.83
C MET A 10 -3.13 -18.34 5.21
N ALA A 11 -4.24 -17.73 5.62
CA ALA A 11 -4.46 -17.19 6.96
C ALA A 11 -3.90 -18.05 8.09
N VAL A 12 -4.23 -19.35 8.05
CA VAL A 12 -3.81 -20.34 9.06
C VAL A 12 -2.29 -20.51 9.06
N ASP A 13 -1.70 -20.75 7.88
CA ASP A 13 -0.25 -20.98 7.74
C ASP A 13 0.55 -19.73 8.11
N ALA A 14 0.06 -18.54 7.76
CA ALA A 14 0.69 -17.28 8.12
C ALA A 14 0.76 -17.10 9.65
N ARG A 15 -0.33 -17.43 10.35
CA ARG A 15 -0.39 -17.38 11.81
C ARG A 15 0.55 -18.39 12.46
N GLU A 16 0.54 -19.63 12.01
CA GLU A 16 1.42 -20.67 12.57
C GLU A 16 2.89 -20.35 12.31
N THR A 17 3.23 -19.85 11.12
CA THR A 17 4.58 -19.39 10.78
C THR A 17 5.05 -18.24 11.68
N ALA A 18 4.19 -17.25 11.92
CA ALA A 18 4.50 -16.13 12.81
C ALA A 18 4.71 -16.63 14.25
N ARG A 19 3.81 -17.49 14.75
CA ARG A 19 3.90 -18.05 16.10
C ARG A 19 5.17 -18.88 16.30
N ALA A 20 5.55 -19.70 15.32
CA ALA A 20 6.78 -20.49 15.37
C ALA A 20 8.04 -19.62 15.47
N GLN A 21 8.00 -18.39 14.96
CA GLN A 21 9.08 -17.41 15.05
C GLN A 21 8.99 -16.50 16.29
N GLY A 22 7.95 -16.64 17.12
CA GLY A 22 7.70 -15.73 18.25
C GLY A 22 7.26 -14.34 17.79
N LEU A 23 6.43 -14.27 16.74
CA LEU A 23 5.81 -13.04 16.25
C LEU A 23 4.30 -13.09 16.47
N PHE A 24 3.71 -11.92 16.68
CA PHE A 24 2.26 -11.76 16.75
C PHE A 24 1.72 -11.30 15.41
N LEU A 25 0.65 -11.94 14.95
CA LEU A 25 -0.03 -11.56 13.72
C LEU A 25 -1.26 -10.71 14.05
N ASN A 26 -1.43 -9.58 13.35
CA ASN A 26 -2.63 -8.74 13.47
C ASN A 26 -3.19 -8.40 12.09
N ALA A 27 -4.51 -8.46 11.96
CA ALA A 27 -5.24 -8.14 10.73
C ALA A 27 -6.18 -6.95 11.03
N PRO A 28 -5.71 -5.70 10.83
CA PRO A 28 -6.48 -4.51 11.22
C PRO A 28 -7.76 -4.33 10.40
N ASP A 29 -7.82 -4.87 9.19
CA ASP A 29 -9.00 -4.91 8.32
C ASP A 29 -10.01 -5.98 8.75
N ARG A 30 -9.62 -6.96 9.57
CA ARG A 30 -10.48 -8.07 10.01
C ARG A 30 -10.25 -8.46 11.47
N PRO A 31 -11.03 -7.90 12.41
CA PRO A 31 -11.00 -8.34 13.80
C PRO A 31 -11.43 -9.81 13.97
N ASP A 32 -12.29 -10.33 13.08
CA ASP A 32 -12.74 -11.74 13.08
C ASP A 32 -11.81 -12.68 12.28
N PHE A 33 -10.58 -12.25 11.97
CA PHE A 33 -9.61 -13.02 11.19
C PHE A 33 -9.33 -14.43 11.76
N HIS A 34 -9.50 -14.63 13.07
CA HIS A 34 -9.38 -15.94 13.71
C HIS A 34 -10.39 -16.99 13.18
N LEU A 35 -11.41 -16.58 12.44
CA LEU A 35 -12.43 -17.43 11.81
C LEU A 35 -12.27 -17.52 10.27
N ALA A 36 -11.42 -16.69 9.67
CA ALA A 36 -11.22 -16.56 8.24
C ALA A 36 -10.18 -17.56 7.71
N VAL A 37 -10.56 -18.84 7.64
CA VAL A 37 -9.65 -19.96 7.29
C VAL A 37 -9.23 -19.96 5.80
N VAL A 38 -10.01 -19.31 4.92
CA VAL A 38 -9.91 -19.50 3.46
C VAL A 38 -9.21 -18.33 2.72
N ASP A 39 -8.80 -17.29 3.44
CA ASP A 39 -8.24 -16.09 2.84
C ASP A 39 -6.70 -16.15 2.76
N TYR A 40 -6.13 -15.52 1.73
CA TYR A 40 -4.69 -15.47 1.50
C TYR A 40 -4.11 -14.08 1.81
N VAL A 41 -2.93 -14.05 2.40
CA VAL A 41 -2.24 -12.80 2.74
C VAL A 41 -1.75 -12.14 1.45
N VAL A 42 -2.20 -10.92 1.16
CA VAL A 42 -1.74 -10.14 -0.01
C VAL A 42 -0.78 -9.03 0.34
N ARG A 43 -0.78 -8.60 1.60
CA ARG A 43 0.13 -7.57 2.08
C ARG A 43 0.57 -7.91 3.50
N GLN A 44 1.81 -7.52 3.83
CA GLN A 44 2.31 -7.55 5.19
C GLN A 44 3.17 -6.33 5.50
N TYR A 45 3.27 -6.00 6.77
CA TYR A 45 4.18 -5.01 7.31
C TYR A 45 4.61 -5.40 8.73
N PRO A 46 5.91 -5.40 9.07
CA PRO A 46 7.05 -5.04 8.23
C PRO A 46 7.28 -6.00 7.04
N GLN A 47 8.06 -5.55 6.06
CA GLN A 47 8.33 -6.34 4.86
C GLN A 47 9.11 -7.63 5.19
N PRO A 48 8.96 -8.69 4.38
CA PRO A 48 9.76 -9.91 4.54
C PRO A 48 11.26 -9.59 4.60
N GLY A 49 11.97 -10.22 5.53
CA GLY A 49 13.40 -10.00 5.75
C GLY A 49 13.76 -8.79 6.62
N ALA A 50 12.79 -7.91 6.93
CA ALA A 50 13.01 -6.78 7.83
C ALA A 50 13.45 -7.27 9.23
N GLU A 51 14.35 -6.53 9.87
CA GLU A 51 14.81 -6.85 11.21
C GLU A 51 13.88 -6.27 12.27
N VAL A 52 13.37 -7.14 13.12
CA VAL A 52 12.48 -6.78 14.23
C VAL A 52 12.96 -7.40 15.55
N PRO A 53 12.62 -6.81 16.71
CA PRO A 53 12.72 -7.46 18.00
C PRO A 53 11.91 -8.76 18.07
N ARG A 54 12.24 -9.63 19.03
CA ARG A 54 11.37 -10.76 19.39
C ARG A 54 10.02 -10.25 19.88
N ASP A 55 8.98 -11.05 19.68
CA ASP A 55 7.63 -10.74 20.17
C ASP A 55 7.03 -9.49 19.50
N SER A 56 7.53 -9.12 18.31
CA SER A 56 7.02 -7.99 17.54
C SER A 56 5.70 -8.34 16.83
N MET A 57 4.88 -7.32 16.60
CA MET A 57 3.64 -7.44 15.85
C MET A 57 3.88 -7.25 14.35
N VAL A 58 3.35 -8.18 13.55
CA VAL A 58 3.31 -8.15 12.09
C VAL A 58 1.87 -7.96 11.65
N TYR A 59 1.63 -6.92 10.87
CA TYR A 59 0.35 -6.60 10.29
C TYR A 59 0.20 -7.27 8.94
N VAL A 60 -0.93 -7.90 8.69
CA VAL A 60 -1.26 -8.55 7.42
C VAL A 60 -2.61 -8.08 6.91
N TRP A 61 -2.78 -8.13 5.60
CA TRP A 61 -4.04 -7.85 4.92
C TRP A 61 -4.35 -8.97 3.94
N PHE A 62 -5.63 -9.22 3.72
CA PHE A 62 -6.14 -10.30 2.88
C PHE A 62 -6.82 -9.74 1.63
N ASP A 63 -6.80 -10.50 0.54
CA ASP A 63 -7.58 -10.17 -0.66
C ASP A 63 -8.91 -10.91 -0.60
N PHE A 64 -9.95 -10.12 -0.39
CA PHE A 64 -11.31 -10.55 -0.56
C PHE A 64 -11.61 -10.40 -2.05
N GLY A 65 -12.19 -11.44 -2.66
CA GLY A 65 -12.53 -11.47 -4.09
C GLY A 65 -13.25 -10.22 -4.60
N PRO A 66 -13.36 -10.06 -5.92
CA PRO A 66 -13.65 -8.78 -6.58
C PRO A 66 -14.93 -8.13 -6.05
N GLY A 67 -14.76 -7.09 -5.22
CA GLY A 67 -15.86 -6.33 -4.62
C GLY A 67 -15.52 -5.65 -3.30
N GLU A 68 -14.55 -6.15 -2.53
CA GLU A 68 -14.28 -5.72 -1.16
C GLU A 68 -12.78 -5.65 -0.82
N GLY A 69 -11.95 -5.12 -1.72
CA GLY A 69 -10.49 -5.15 -1.51
C GLY A 69 -9.80 -3.92 -2.03
N GLY A 70 -9.73 -2.87 -1.21
CA GLY A 70 -8.96 -1.65 -1.48
C GLY A 70 -7.47 -1.93 -1.61
N GLY A 71 -7.05 -2.42 -2.77
CA GLY A 71 -5.67 -2.48 -3.22
C GLY A 71 -5.13 -1.07 -3.43
N GLY A 72 -4.86 -0.36 -2.34
CA GLY A 72 -4.20 0.94 -2.38
C GLY A 72 -2.80 0.78 -2.94
N VAL A 73 -2.65 1.07 -4.23
CA VAL A 73 -1.37 1.44 -4.84
C VAL A 73 -0.79 2.58 -3.99
N HIS A 74 0.26 2.31 -3.23
CA HIS A 74 1.07 3.41 -2.72
C HIS A 74 1.91 3.85 -3.91
N GLU A 75 1.42 4.82 -4.68
CA GLU A 75 2.28 5.51 -5.64
C GLU A 75 3.57 5.92 -4.90
N PRO A 76 4.76 5.58 -5.43
CA PRO A 76 6.00 6.07 -4.86
C PRO A 76 5.87 7.59 -4.78
N ARG A 77 5.93 8.16 -3.56
CA ARG A 77 5.97 9.61 -3.40
C ARG A 77 7.30 10.06 -4.00
N VAL A 78 7.29 10.43 -5.27
CA VAL A 78 8.41 11.14 -5.90
C VAL A 78 8.65 12.36 -5.02
N PRO A 79 9.85 12.55 -4.43
CA PRO A 79 10.11 13.75 -3.65
C PRO A 79 9.84 14.95 -4.56
N ARG A 80 8.94 15.84 -4.13
CA ARG A 80 8.66 17.09 -4.85
C ARG A 80 10.01 17.80 -5.06
N PRO A 81 10.31 18.29 -6.28
CA PRO A 81 11.47 19.13 -6.47
C PRO A 81 11.36 20.35 -5.52
N PRO A 82 12.48 20.83 -4.96
CA PRO A 82 12.47 21.94 -4.02
C PRO A 82 11.84 23.18 -4.66
N ARG A 83 10.99 23.87 -3.89
CA ARG A 83 10.44 25.18 -4.26
C ARG A 83 11.58 26.20 -4.23
N GLY A 84 12.06 26.63 -5.39
CA GLY A 84 12.93 27.79 -5.49
C GLY A 84 13.72 27.86 -6.79
N GLY A 85 13.27 28.67 -7.74
CA GLY A 85 14.03 28.96 -8.96
C GLY A 85 13.32 29.92 -9.92
N LEU A 86 13.51 31.22 -9.68
CA LEU A 86 13.35 32.42 -10.53
C LEU A 86 12.04 32.69 -11.31
N GLN A 87 11.47 33.86 -10.98
CA GLN A 87 10.71 34.74 -11.86
C GLN A 87 11.37 34.84 -13.25
N ARG A 88 10.61 34.54 -14.30
CA ARG A 88 10.84 35.16 -15.60
C ARG A 88 9.47 35.44 -16.21
N GLU A 89 9.10 36.72 -16.14
CA GLU A 89 8.04 37.32 -16.93
C GLU A 89 8.23 36.95 -18.39
N LEU A 90 7.15 36.52 -19.05
CA LEU A 90 7.01 36.52 -20.50
C LEU A 90 5.53 36.67 -20.82
N ASP A 91 5.26 37.74 -21.55
CA ASP A 91 4.00 38.41 -21.85
C ASP A 91 2.82 37.52 -22.24
N GLU A 92 1.62 38.06 -21.98
CA GLU A 92 0.34 37.65 -22.55
C GLU A 92 0.46 37.50 -24.09
N PRO A 93 0.30 36.30 -24.67
CA PRO A 93 0.05 36.19 -26.09
C PRO A 93 -1.44 36.49 -26.32
N GLY A 94 -1.70 37.70 -26.82
CA GLY A 94 -3.04 38.22 -27.09
C GLY A 94 -3.89 37.36 -28.02
N ASP A 95 -5.20 37.56 -27.90
CA ASP A 95 -6.28 36.98 -28.69
C ASP A 95 -6.00 36.95 -30.20
N PRO A 96 -6.07 35.76 -30.82
CA PRO A 96 -6.20 35.68 -32.27
C PRO A 96 -7.25 34.64 -32.62
N TYR A 97 -8.55 34.95 -32.47
CA TYR A 97 -9.56 34.29 -33.30
C TYR A 97 -10.76 35.20 -33.59
N MET A 98 -10.59 36.04 -34.61
CA MET A 98 -11.69 36.31 -35.56
C MET A 98 -12.22 34.96 -36.05
N VAL A 99 -13.38 34.53 -35.56
CA VAL A 99 -14.20 33.54 -36.23
C VAL A 99 -15.23 34.29 -37.08
N LEU A 100 -15.00 34.29 -38.38
CA LEU A 100 -16.06 34.42 -39.37
C LEU A 100 -17.12 33.35 -39.08
N SER A 101 -18.38 33.77 -38.96
CA SER A 101 -19.58 32.96 -39.22
C SER A 101 -20.66 33.99 -39.60
N ASP A 102 -20.87 34.24 -40.88
CA ASP A 102 -21.96 33.63 -41.66
C ASP A 102 -23.31 33.68 -40.92
N ARG A 103 -24.06 34.78 -41.06
CA ARG A 103 -25.23 34.86 -41.95
C ARG A 103 -25.81 36.27 -42.02
#